data_AF-A0A6N0LG79-F1
#
_entry.id   AF-A0A6N0LG79-F1
#
_cell.length_a   1.000
_cell.length_b   1.000
_cell.length_c   1.000
_cell.angle_alpha   90.00
_cell.angle_beta   90.00
_cell.angle_gamma   90.00
#
_symmetry.space_group_name_H-M   'P 1'
#
loop_
_entity.id
_entity.type
_entity.pdbx_description
1 polymer ?
#
loop_
_entity_poly.entity_id
_entity_poly.type
_entity_poly.pdbx_seq_one_letter_code
_entity_poly.pdbx_strand_id
1 'polypeptide(L)'
;MAKILANALLPFALFSSAMVLLGCEQAVEPPVQPDEITASKPELNSEQPVSSETAAERKSGNMFYIVRDVADMQLKAGDYVEQLKQTQSELQTALNDQDQLKLQATANVLKQQLNGLNQTLNSLNLKSQEIDSIRQNMIQANQQVLATPLFKGDIDLTQVDFKKIEQQLNSVQLEMIKLAGMLIPDNQKQSTQEG
;
A
#
# COMPACT_ATOMS: atom_id res chain seq x y z
N MET A 1 -11.43 49.95 24.18
CA MET A 1 -12.84 50.03 23.73
C MET A 1 -12.80 50.16 22.22
N ALA A 2 -13.60 49.48 21.40
CA ALA A 2 -14.92 48.90 21.65
C ALA A 2 -15.03 47.39 21.31
N LYS A 3 -16.14 46.77 21.74
CA LYS A 3 -16.60 45.45 21.29
C LYS A 3 -17.51 45.64 20.06
N ILE A 4 -17.54 44.68 19.14
CA ILE A 4 -18.72 44.41 18.32
C ILE A 4 -19.07 42.93 18.49
N LEU A 5 -20.36 42.65 18.60
CA LEU A 5 -20.97 41.38 18.99
C LEU A 5 -21.79 40.82 17.80
N ALA A 6 -22.34 39.62 18.00
CA ALA A 6 -23.30 38.89 17.14
C ALA A 6 -22.65 38.16 15.92
N ASN A 7 -22.67 36.82 15.84
CA ASN A 7 -23.77 35.84 15.95
C ASN A 7 -24.53 35.67 14.62
N ALA A 8 -24.04 34.75 13.78
CA ALA A 8 -24.77 34.20 12.64
C ALA A 8 -24.86 32.68 12.79
N LEU A 9 -26.08 32.19 12.97
CA LEU A 9 -26.43 30.79 13.15
C LEU A 9 -26.60 30.11 11.77
N LEU A 10 -26.20 28.83 11.71
CA LEU A 10 -26.40 27.78 10.69
C LEU A 10 -27.53 27.97 9.64
N PRO A 11 -27.42 27.29 8.49
CA PRO A 11 -28.12 25.99 8.45
C PRO A 11 -27.26 24.82 7.95
N PHE A 12 -27.47 23.66 8.57
CA PHE A 12 -27.10 22.37 8.00
C PHE A 12 -27.94 22.11 6.74
N ALA A 13 -27.29 21.97 5.58
CA ALA A 13 -27.93 21.43 4.39
C ALA A 13 -28.02 19.90 4.52
N LEU A 14 -29.13 19.40 5.06
CA LEU A 14 -29.52 18.00 4.94
C LEU A 14 -29.73 17.67 3.46
N PHE A 15 -28.86 16.85 2.87
CA PHE A 15 -29.18 16.16 1.61
C PHE A 15 -29.42 14.68 1.90
N SER A 16 -30.69 14.36 2.08
CA SER A 16 -31.21 13.03 2.39
C SER A 16 -31.65 12.28 1.13
N SER A 17 -31.56 10.94 1.20
CA SER A 17 -32.19 9.95 0.32
C SER A 17 -31.55 9.71 -1.06
N ALA A 18 -31.65 8.52 -1.66
CA ALA A 18 -31.91 7.15 -1.16
C ALA A 18 -31.78 6.15 -2.33
N MET A 19 -31.58 4.86 -2.02
CA MET A 19 -31.86 3.70 -2.91
C MET A 19 -30.94 3.58 -4.16
N VAL A 20 -30.71 2.42 -4.79
CA VAL A 20 -31.24 1.04 -4.63
C VAL A 20 -30.08 0.04 -4.72
N LEU A 21 -30.09 -1.01 -3.89
CA LEU A 21 -29.30 -2.24 -4.15
C LEU A 21 -30.00 -3.08 -5.23
N LEU A 22 -29.43 -3.16 -6.42
CA LEU A 22 -29.79 -4.18 -7.41
C LEU A 22 -28.67 -5.21 -7.51
N GLY A 23 -28.75 -6.23 -6.66
CA GLY A 23 -27.98 -7.45 -6.84
C GLY A 23 -28.60 -8.26 -7.98
N CYS A 24 -27.92 -8.34 -9.12
CA CYS A 24 -28.24 -9.32 -10.16
C CYS A 24 -27.68 -10.68 -9.74
N GLU A 25 -28.42 -11.38 -8.89
CA GLU A 25 -28.25 -12.82 -8.71
C GLU A 25 -28.76 -13.54 -9.96
N GLN A 26 -27.90 -14.33 -10.60
CA GLN A 26 -28.33 -15.27 -11.61
C GLN A 26 -27.53 -16.57 -11.47
N ALA A 27 -27.87 -17.33 -10.43
CA ALA A 27 -27.47 -18.72 -10.30
C ALA A 27 -28.13 -19.54 -11.42
N VAL A 28 -27.31 -20.21 -12.22
CA VAL A 28 -27.73 -21.27 -13.14
C VAL A 28 -26.82 -22.47 -12.86
N GLU A 29 -27.31 -23.38 -12.02
CA GLU A 29 -26.75 -24.72 -11.86
C GLU A 29 -27.13 -25.63 -13.05
N PRO A 30 -26.43 -26.75 -13.26
CA PRO A 30 -26.26 -27.33 -14.59
C PRO A 30 -27.37 -28.32 -15.01
N PRO A 31 -27.51 -28.58 -16.32
CA PRO A 31 -28.18 -29.79 -16.79
C PRO A 31 -27.27 -31.00 -16.60
N VAL A 32 -27.49 -31.75 -15.52
CA VAL A 32 -27.15 -33.18 -15.46
C VAL A 32 -28.23 -33.94 -16.23
N GLN A 33 -27.86 -34.87 -17.11
CA GLN A 33 -28.55 -36.16 -17.35
C GLN A 33 -27.64 -37.08 -18.21
N PRO A 34 -27.88 -38.41 -18.25
CA PRO A 34 -26.82 -39.40 -18.23
C PRO A 34 -26.68 -40.18 -19.55
N ASP A 35 -25.68 -41.05 -19.63
CA ASP A 35 -25.90 -42.47 -20.00
C ASP A 35 -24.66 -43.35 -19.75
N GLU A 36 -24.89 -44.34 -18.88
CA GLU A 36 -24.41 -45.73 -18.90
C GLU A 36 -24.11 -46.32 -20.31
N ILE A 37 -23.23 -47.30 -20.59
CA ILE A 37 -22.35 -48.25 -19.87
C ILE A 37 -21.21 -48.65 -20.84
N THR A 38 -20.03 -49.09 -20.37
CA THR A 38 -19.41 -50.40 -20.73
C THR A 38 -18.04 -50.55 -20.04
N ALA A 39 -17.83 -51.69 -19.37
CA ALA A 39 -16.62 -51.99 -18.63
C ALA A 39 -15.51 -52.58 -19.52
N SER A 40 -14.25 -52.23 -19.25
CA SER A 40 -13.08 -53.04 -19.63
C SER A 40 -11.87 -52.72 -18.74
N LYS A 41 -11.46 -53.72 -17.95
CA LYS A 41 -10.14 -53.93 -17.33
C LYS A 41 -9.78 -55.41 -17.61
N PRO A 42 -8.50 -55.83 -17.63
CA PRO A 42 -7.34 -55.19 -17.00
C PRO A 42 -6.26 -54.79 -18.06
N GLU A 43 -4.97 -54.50 -17.78
CA GLU A 43 -4.15 -54.60 -16.55
C GLU A 43 -3.17 -53.42 -16.37
N LEU A 44 -2.58 -53.38 -15.17
CA LEU A 44 -1.31 -52.77 -14.74
C LEU A 44 -0.51 -51.86 -15.71
N ASN A 45 -0.62 -50.54 -15.50
CA ASN A 45 0.57 -49.68 -15.40
C ASN A 45 0.32 -48.61 -14.33
N SER A 46 1.18 -48.56 -13.31
CA SER A 46 1.07 -47.60 -12.19
C SER A 46 1.98 -46.40 -12.42
N GLU A 47 1.63 -45.57 -13.42
CA GLU A 47 2.23 -44.25 -13.60
C GLU A 47 1.23 -43.19 -13.14
N GLN A 48 1.40 -42.79 -11.88
CA GLN A 48 0.54 -41.88 -11.15
C GLN A 48 0.90 -40.42 -11.51
N PRO A 49 0.04 -39.66 -12.21
CA PRO A 49 0.34 -38.26 -12.57
C PRO A 49 0.08 -37.32 -11.39
N VAL A 50 0.81 -37.49 -10.29
CA VAL A 50 0.95 -36.42 -9.29
C VAL A 50 2.05 -35.49 -9.78
N SER A 51 1.70 -34.27 -10.20
CA SER A 51 2.51 -33.02 -10.11
C SER A 51 2.01 -31.93 -11.08
N SER A 52 0.80 -31.41 -10.86
CA SER A 52 0.34 -30.20 -11.57
C SER A 52 -0.61 -29.36 -10.72
N GLU A 53 -1.61 -29.99 -10.09
CA GLU A 53 -2.59 -29.33 -9.23
C GLU A 53 -1.93 -28.64 -8.01
N THR A 54 -1.04 -29.34 -7.30
CA THR A 54 -0.33 -28.81 -6.12
C THR A 54 0.61 -27.64 -6.43
N ALA A 55 1.04 -27.45 -7.68
CA ALA A 55 1.86 -26.30 -8.09
C ALA A 55 0.97 -25.08 -8.40
N ALA A 56 -0.14 -25.29 -9.10
CA ALA A 56 -1.12 -24.24 -9.39
C ALA A 56 -1.80 -23.72 -8.10
N GLU A 57 -2.20 -24.63 -7.21
CA GLU A 57 -2.84 -24.31 -5.93
C GLU A 57 -1.88 -23.62 -4.95
N ARG A 58 -0.59 -24.02 -4.92
CA ARG A 58 0.44 -23.28 -4.15
C ARG A 58 0.70 -21.90 -4.73
N LYS A 59 0.67 -21.73 -6.06
CA LYS A 59 0.83 -20.43 -6.72
C LYS A 59 -0.37 -19.51 -6.47
N SER A 60 -1.60 -20.03 -6.49
CA SER A 60 -2.80 -19.25 -6.16
C SER A 60 -2.86 -18.87 -4.67
N GLY A 61 -2.47 -19.79 -3.78
CA GLY A 61 -2.33 -19.52 -2.34
C GLY A 61 -1.31 -18.40 -2.04
N ASN A 62 -0.19 -18.37 -2.77
CA ASN A 62 0.77 -17.28 -2.67
C ASN A 62 0.19 -15.94 -3.19
N MET A 63 -0.53 -15.95 -4.31
CA MET A 63 -1.19 -14.75 -4.86
C MET A 63 -2.25 -14.19 -3.90
N PHE A 64 -3.06 -15.05 -3.25
CA PHE A 64 -4.04 -14.60 -2.25
C PHE A 64 -3.37 -13.85 -1.10
N TYR A 65 -2.24 -14.36 -0.59
CA TYR A 65 -1.49 -13.67 0.46
C TYR A 65 -0.87 -12.36 -0.05
N ILE A 66 -0.32 -12.32 -1.27
CA ILE A 66 0.16 -11.07 -1.89
C ILE A 66 -0.95 -10.02 -1.95
N VAL A 67 -2.11 -10.34 -2.52
CA VAL A 67 -3.23 -9.38 -2.67
C VAL A 67 -3.73 -8.89 -1.31
N ARG A 68 -3.92 -9.80 -0.35
CA ARG A 68 -4.35 -9.44 1.01
C ARG A 68 -3.31 -8.57 1.73
N ASP A 69 -2.02 -8.88 1.60
CA ASP A 69 -0.95 -8.19 2.32
C ASP A 69 -0.67 -6.80 1.71
N VAL A 70 -0.74 -6.67 0.37
CA VAL A 70 -0.75 -5.37 -0.30
C VAL A 70 -1.94 -4.54 0.16
N ALA A 71 -3.14 -5.13 0.26
CA ALA A 71 -4.32 -4.42 0.76
C ALA A 71 -4.17 -3.99 2.23
N ASP A 72 -3.62 -4.84 3.11
CA ASP A 72 -3.40 -4.49 4.52
C ASP A 72 -2.33 -3.39 4.69
N MET A 73 -1.26 -3.43 3.86
CA MET A 73 -0.29 -2.33 3.77
C MET A 73 -0.94 -1.04 3.26
N GLN A 74 -1.66 -1.07 2.15
CA GLN A 74 -2.28 0.11 1.56
C GLN A 74 -3.34 0.74 2.49
N LEU A 75 -4.15 -0.08 3.15
CA LEU A 75 -5.25 0.38 4.00
C LEU A 75 -4.77 0.99 5.33
N LYS A 76 -3.66 0.50 5.89
CA LYS A 76 -3.10 1.01 7.15
C LYS A 76 -1.99 2.03 6.98
N ALA A 77 -1.15 1.89 5.96
CA ALA A 77 0.05 2.69 5.74
C ALA A 77 -0.04 3.62 4.52
N GLY A 78 -1.10 3.55 3.70
CA GLY A 78 -1.29 4.39 2.52
C GLY A 78 -1.31 5.89 2.83
N ASP A 79 -2.17 6.30 3.77
CA ASP A 79 -2.33 7.69 4.21
C ASP A 79 -1.01 8.31 4.66
N TYR A 80 -0.14 7.53 5.33
CA TYR A 80 1.18 7.99 5.73
C TYR A 80 2.07 8.32 4.52
N VAL A 81 2.00 7.57 3.42
CA VAL A 81 2.82 7.85 2.22
C VAL A 81 2.33 9.13 1.52
N GLU A 82 1.03 9.38 1.49
CA GLU A 82 0.47 10.64 0.98
C GLU A 82 0.85 11.84 1.88
N GLN A 83 0.72 11.67 3.20
CA GLN A 83 1.12 12.67 4.19
C GLN A 83 2.62 12.99 4.12
N LEU A 84 3.49 11.98 3.98
CA LEU A 84 4.93 12.17 3.83
C LEU A 84 5.27 12.97 2.57
N LYS A 85 4.58 12.72 1.45
CA LYS A 85 4.75 13.48 0.21
C LYS A 85 4.32 14.94 0.36
N GLN A 86 3.20 15.20 1.04
CA GLN A 86 2.75 16.56 1.34
C GLN A 86 3.76 17.29 2.22
N THR A 87 4.18 16.67 3.33
CA THR A 87 5.15 17.25 4.27
C THR A 87 6.55 17.39 3.67
N GLN A 88 6.97 16.53 2.73
CA GLN A 88 8.17 16.72 1.90
C GLN A 88 8.09 18.02 1.08
N SER A 89 6.95 18.30 0.43
CA SER A 89 6.75 19.55 -0.32
C SER A 89 6.79 20.76 0.61
N GLU A 90 6.13 20.69 1.76
CA GLU A 90 6.13 21.77 2.76
C GLU A 90 7.54 22.05 3.31
N LEU A 91 8.35 21.01 3.50
CA LEU A 91 9.73 21.12 3.98
C LEU A 91 10.60 21.85 2.95
N GLN A 92 10.44 21.51 1.66
CA GLN A 92 11.11 22.20 0.56
C GLN A 92 10.65 23.65 0.43
N THR A 93 9.35 23.93 0.59
CA THR A 93 8.83 25.31 0.60
C THR A 93 9.43 26.11 1.77
N ALA A 94 9.42 25.57 3.00
CA ALA A 94 9.99 26.26 4.16
C ALA A 94 11.49 26.54 4.04
N LEU A 95 12.24 25.61 3.42
CA LEU A 95 13.66 25.80 3.10
C LEU A 95 13.88 26.92 2.08
N ASN A 96 13.09 26.94 1.01
CA ASN A 96 13.17 27.97 -0.04
C ASN A 96 12.78 29.37 0.49
N ASP A 97 11.74 29.43 1.33
CA ASP A 97 11.26 30.65 1.98
C ASP A 97 12.22 31.16 3.08
N GLN A 98 13.22 30.36 3.47
CA GLN A 98 14.13 30.57 4.62
C GLN A 98 13.38 30.70 5.96
N ASP A 99 12.16 30.19 6.05
CA ASP A 99 11.31 30.25 7.25
C ASP A 99 11.71 29.14 8.23
N GLN A 100 12.62 29.47 9.14
CA GLN A 100 13.13 28.52 10.14
C GLN A 100 12.04 27.98 11.09
N LEU A 101 11.01 28.78 11.42
CA LEU A 101 9.94 28.35 12.32
C LEU A 101 9.05 27.31 11.63
N LYS A 102 8.65 27.58 10.39
CA LYS A 102 7.91 26.64 9.54
C LYS A 102 8.75 25.39 9.26
N LEU A 103 10.04 25.54 8.95
CA LEU A 103 10.95 24.42 8.70
C LEU A 103 11.06 23.49 9.91
N GLN A 104 11.19 24.05 11.13
CA GLN A 104 11.20 23.28 12.37
C GLN A 104 9.84 22.62 12.66
N ALA A 105 8.72 23.30 12.41
CA ALA A 105 7.38 22.74 12.57
C ALA A 105 7.14 21.56 11.61
N THR A 106 7.41 21.74 10.32
CA THR A 106 7.28 20.69 9.29
C THR A 106 8.23 19.53 9.54
N ALA A 107 9.45 19.77 10.02
CA ALA A 107 10.36 18.70 10.45
C ALA A 107 9.78 17.89 11.63
N ASN A 108 9.14 18.52 12.61
CA ASN A 108 8.50 17.79 13.70
C ASN A 108 7.30 16.95 13.21
N VAL A 109 6.50 17.46 12.27
CA VAL A 109 5.43 16.69 11.62
C VAL A 109 6.00 15.49 10.86
N LEU A 110 7.05 15.69 10.06
CA LEU A 110 7.74 14.62 9.33
C LEU A 110 8.26 13.53 10.28
N LYS A 111 8.87 13.93 11.39
CA LYS A 111 9.35 13.00 12.44
C LYS A 111 8.21 12.17 13.02
N GLN A 112 7.04 12.77 13.27
CA GLN A 112 5.87 12.06 13.78
C GLN A 112 5.30 11.07 12.75
N GLN A 113 5.14 11.49 11.50
CA GLN A 113 4.67 10.65 10.40
C GLN A 113 5.57 9.42 10.18
N LEU A 114 6.89 9.62 10.14
CA LEU A 114 7.86 8.53 9.95
C LEU A 114 7.84 7.50 11.10
N ASN A 115 7.66 7.96 12.34
CA ASN A 115 7.52 7.06 13.49
C ASN A 115 6.17 6.33 13.47
N GLY A 116 5.07 7.01 13.15
CA GLY A 116 3.74 6.41 13.02
C GLY A 116 3.67 5.38 11.89
N LEU A 117 4.30 5.67 10.75
CA LEU A 117 4.46 4.73 9.64
C LEU A 117 5.27 3.50 10.07
N ASN A 118 6.42 3.70 10.74
CA ASN A 118 7.23 2.58 11.23
C ASN A 118 6.46 1.71 12.25
N GLN A 119 5.71 2.30 13.18
CA GLN A 119 4.88 1.56 14.13
C GLN A 119 3.78 0.77 13.41
N THR A 120 3.09 1.41 12.46
CA THR A 120 2.06 0.79 11.63
C THR A 120 2.61 -0.39 10.85
N LEU A 121 3.73 -0.21 10.13
CA LEU A 121 4.38 -1.26 9.35
C LEU A 121 4.80 -2.45 10.22
N ASN A 122 5.43 -2.20 11.38
CA ASN A 122 5.81 -3.27 12.32
C ASN A 122 4.59 -4.02 12.90
N SER A 123 3.41 -3.39 12.98
CA SER A 123 2.19 -4.04 13.45
C SER A 123 1.55 -5.01 12.44
N LEU A 124 1.98 -4.99 11.18
CA LEU A 124 1.37 -5.80 10.11
C LEU A 124 1.71 -7.29 10.25
N ASN A 125 0.68 -8.15 10.07
CA ASN A 125 0.76 -9.61 10.13
C ASN A 125 0.83 -10.20 8.71
N LEU A 126 1.82 -9.75 7.93
CA LEU A 126 2.07 -10.19 6.56
C LEU A 126 2.40 -11.70 6.53
N LYS A 127 2.00 -12.39 5.47
CA LYS A 127 2.33 -13.80 5.20
C LYS A 127 3.19 -13.98 3.95
N SER A 128 3.12 -13.05 3.00
CA SER A 128 4.01 -13.02 1.84
C SER A 128 5.38 -12.45 2.21
N GLN A 129 6.44 -13.21 1.94
CA GLN A 129 7.83 -12.80 2.17
C GLN A 129 8.24 -11.62 1.27
N GLU A 130 7.66 -11.50 0.07
CA GLU A 130 7.95 -10.38 -0.83
C GLU A 130 7.36 -9.08 -0.32
N ILE A 131 6.15 -9.13 0.26
CA ILE A 131 5.52 -7.97 0.89
C ILE A 131 6.24 -7.60 2.21
N ASP A 132 6.73 -8.59 2.97
CA ASP A 132 7.58 -8.32 4.13
C ASP A 132 8.90 -7.64 3.75
N SER A 133 9.57 -8.10 2.68
CA SER A 133 10.79 -7.47 2.17
C SER A 133 10.56 -5.98 1.84
N ILE A 134 9.45 -5.66 1.18
CA ILE A 134 9.04 -4.29 0.86
C ILE A 134 8.77 -3.47 2.13
N ARG A 135 8.08 -4.06 3.13
CA ARG A 135 7.93 -3.47 4.46
C ARG A 135 9.29 -3.14 5.08
N GLN A 136 10.25 -4.05 5.05
CA GLN A 136 11.58 -3.81 5.64
C GLN A 136 12.30 -2.67 4.92
N ASN A 137 12.24 -2.60 3.59
CA ASN A 137 12.82 -1.50 2.81
C ASN A 137 12.20 -0.13 3.19
N MET A 138 10.87 -0.06 3.33
CA MET A 138 10.18 1.16 3.79
C MET A 138 10.62 1.56 5.21
N ILE A 139 10.69 0.60 6.14
CA ILE A 139 11.16 0.84 7.52
C ILE A 139 12.61 1.34 7.50
N GLN A 140 13.49 0.74 6.68
CA GLN A 140 14.89 1.12 6.58
C GLN A 140 15.05 2.53 6.00
N ALA A 141 14.33 2.88 4.94
CA ALA A 141 14.32 4.23 4.38
C ALA A 141 13.85 5.28 5.40
N ASN A 142 12.75 4.99 6.13
CA ASN A 142 12.27 5.85 7.21
C ASN A 142 13.31 6.03 8.32
N GLN A 143 14.00 4.96 8.73
CA GLN A 143 15.07 5.04 9.74
C GLN A 143 16.26 5.86 9.24
N GLN A 144 16.62 5.78 7.95
CA GLN A 144 17.67 6.62 7.36
C GLN A 144 17.30 8.12 7.40
N VAL A 145 16.04 8.47 7.14
CA VAL A 145 15.54 9.84 7.32
C VAL A 145 15.60 10.25 8.79
N LEU A 146 15.02 9.45 9.70
CA LEU A 146 15.02 9.72 11.15
C LEU A 146 16.43 9.86 11.76
N ALA A 147 17.45 9.23 11.17
CA ALA A 147 18.84 9.33 11.60
C ALA A 147 19.57 10.60 11.11
N THR A 148 18.96 11.41 10.24
CA THR A 148 19.55 12.67 9.74
C THR A 148 19.70 13.74 10.84
N PRO A 149 20.58 14.73 10.66
CA PRO A 149 20.74 15.83 11.62
C PRO A 149 19.45 16.61 11.90
N LEU A 150 18.52 16.68 10.94
CA LEU A 150 17.24 17.40 11.05
C LEU A 150 16.44 17.08 12.32
N PHE A 151 16.56 15.85 12.84
CA PHE A 151 15.76 15.39 13.98
C PHE A 151 16.52 15.30 15.30
N LYS A 152 17.79 15.78 15.33
CA LYS A 152 18.74 15.61 16.45
C LYS A 152 18.86 16.81 17.40
N GLY A 153 18.13 17.90 17.17
CA GLY A 153 18.11 19.08 18.06
C GLY A 153 18.73 20.32 17.41
N ASP A 154 19.44 21.13 18.22
CA ASP A 154 20.02 22.43 17.86
C ASP A 154 21.17 22.33 16.85
N ILE A 155 20.83 21.93 15.63
CA ILE A 155 21.71 21.85 14.47
C ILE A 155 21.31 22.95 13.50
N ASP A 156 22.31 23.66 12.98
CA ASP A 156 22.14 24.60 11.87
C ASP A 156 21.47 23.89 10.69
N LEU A 157 20.18 24.18 10.49
CA LEU A 157 19.36 23.52 9.48
C LEU A 157 19.88 23.76 8.06
N THR A 158 20.70 24.79 7.83
CA THR A 158 21.34 25.02 6.52
C THR A 158 22.38 23.97 6.15
N GLN A 159 22.85 23.17 7.12
CA GLN A 159 23.80 22.07 6.90
C GLN A 159 23.13 20.68 6.78
N VAL A 160 21.80 20.63 6.80
CA VAL A 160 21.04 19.40 6.54
C VAL A 160 21.03 19.11 5.04
N ASP A 161 21.44 17.90 4.65
CA ASP A 161 21.26 17.40 3.28
C ASP A 161 19.80 17.02 3.03
N PHE A 162 18.98 18.02 2.70
CA PHE A 162 17.57 17.85 2.37
C PHE A 162 17.37 17.01 1.10
N LYS A 163 18.33 17.00 0.17
CA LYS A 163 18.26 16.16 -1.04
C LYS A 163 18.35 14.69 -0.68
N LYS A 164 19.18 14.32 0.31
CA LYS A 164 19.21 12.96 0.86
C LYS A 164 17.90 12.59 1.57
N ILE A 165 17.26 13.54 2.26
CA ILE A 165 15.93 13.32 2.87
C ILE A 165 14.88 13.05 1.78
N GLU A 166 14.80 13.90 0.76
CA GLU A 166 13.96 13.70 -0.43
C GLU A 166 14.18 12.32 -1.06
N GLN A 167 15.43 11.94 -1.31
CA GLN A 167 15.75 10.64 -1.95
C GLN A 167 15.22 9.45 -1.14
N GLN A 168 15.36 9.47 0.18
CA GLN A 168 14.87 8.38 1.04
C GLN A 168 13.33 8.37 1.15
N LEU A 169 12.67 9.53 1.18
CA LEU A 169 11.21 9.61 1.12
C LEU A 169 10.67 9.12 -0.24
N ASN A 170 11.38 9.40 -1.32
CA ASN A 170 11.06 8.87 -2.65
C ASN A 170 11.23 7.34 -2.70
N SER A 171 12.18 6.75 -1.97
CA SER A 171 12.28 5.29 -1.84
C SER A 171 11.02 4.67 -1.21
N VAL A 172 10.45 5.30 -0.18
CA VAL A 172 9.19 4.85 0.45
C VAL A 172 8.02 4.90 -0.53
N GLN A 173 7.95 5.96 -1.36
CA GLN A 173 6.93 6.10 -2.41
C GLN A 173 7.09 5.04 -3.51
N LEU A 174 8.32 4.73 -3.93
CA LEU A 174 8.61 3.70 -4.93
C LEU A 174 8.24 2.30 -4.44
N GLU A 175 8.48 1.99 -3.17
CA GLU A 175 8.03 0.72 -2.57
C GLU A 175 6.50 0.62 -2.53
N MET A 176 5.77 1.72 -2.26
CA MET A 176 4.30 1.75 -2.37
C MET A 176 3.82 1.55 -3.82
N ILE A 177 4.52 2.10 -4.82
CA ILE A 177 4.22 1.85 -6.24
C ILE A 177 4.48 0.37 -6.60
N LYS A 178 5.52 -0.24 -6.04
CA LYS A 178 5.82 -1.67 -6.22
C LYS A 178 4.70 -2.55 -5.63
N LEU A 179 4.15 -2.19 -4.46
CA LEU A 179 2.97 -2.86 -3.88
C LEU A 179 1.78 -2.85 -4.86
N ALA A 180 1.43 -1.69 -5.41
CA ALA A 180 0.35 -1.57 -6.39
C ALA A 180 0.64 -2.38 -7.68
N GLY A 181 1.90 -2.39 -8.15
CA GLY A 181 2.32 -3.14 -9.33
C GLY A 181 2.13 -4.66 -9.22
N MET A 182 2.27 -5.24 -8.03
CA MET A 182 2.05 -6.68 -7.82
C MET A 182 0.58 -7.11 -7.87
N LEU A 183 -0.37 -6.17 -7.90
CA LEU A 183 -1.78 -6.47 -8.14
C LEU A 183 -2.12 -6.58 -9.64
N ILE A 184 -1.19 -6.20 -10.53
CA ILE A 184 -1.38 -6.26 -11.97
C ILE A 184 -1.06 -7.68 -12.46
N PRO A 185 -1.98 -8.39 -13.14
CA PRO A 185 -1.71 -9.71 -13.70
C PRO A 185 -0.56 -9.68 -14.72
N ASP A 186 0.34 -10.67 -14.65
CA ASP A 186 1.55 -10.81 -15.47
C ASP A 186 1.32 -11.06 -16.98
N ASN A 187 0.07 -10.88 -17.45
CA ASN A 187 -0.47 -11.23 -18.77
C ASN A 187 0.22 -10.52 -19.97
N GLN A 188 1.18 -9.62 -19.71
CA GLN A 188 1.88 -8.79 -20.69
C GLN A 188 3.32 -9.26 -20.99
N LYS A 189 3.83 -10.30 -20.32
CA LYS A 189 5.22 -10.78 -20.51
C LYS A 189 5.41 -11.83 -21.61
N GLN A 190 4.35 -12.25 -22.30
CA GLN A 190 4.39 -13.40 -23.22
C GLN A 190 4.02 -13.06 -24.69
N SER A 191 4.11 -11.80 -25.09
CA SER A 191 3.86 -11.35 -26.48
C SER A 191 5.01 -10.55 -27.09
N THR A 192 6.25 -10.93 -26.78
CA THR A 192 7.47 -10.44 -27.46
C THR A 192 8.50 -11.57 -27.65
N GLN A 193 8.05 -12.77 -28.01
CA GLN A 193 8.93 -13.83 -28.50
C GLN A 193 8.17 -14.88 -29.32
N GLU A 194 7.69 -14.50 -30.51
CA GLU A 194 7.40 -15.38 -31.66
C GLU A 194 6.92 -14.50 -32.84
N GLY A 195 7.55 -14.64 -34.01
CA GLY A 195 7.30 -13.83 -35.21
C GLY A 195 8.57 -13.30 -35.87
#